data_AF-A0A3N1SZZ2-F1
#
_entry.id   AF-A0A3N1SZZ2-F1
#
_cell.length_a   1.000
_cell.length_b   1.000
_cell.length_c   1.000
_cell.angle_alpha   90.00
_cell.angle_beta   90.00
_cell.angle_gamma   90.00
#
_symmetry.space_group_name_H-M   'P 1'
#
loop_
_entity.id
_entity.type
_entity.pdbx_description
1 polymer ?
#
loop_
_entity_poly.entity_id
_entity_poly.type
_entity_poly.pdbx_seq_one_letter_code
_entity_poly.pdbx_strand_id
1 'polypeptide(L)' 'MSNNIAPPESESGLAELRGDCARMAPHWVVPTKIAATPVEPSRIHGVTVPPASARLIDSMSEYGD' A
#
# COMPACT_ATOMS: atom_id res chain seq x y z
N MET A 1 17.08 19.57 0.20
CA MET A 1 15.92 18.99 0.89
C MET A 1 16.45 17.91 1.81
N SER A 2 16.45 18.14 3.12
CA SER A 2 17.04 17.20 4.07
C SER A 2 16.07 16.05 4.31
N ASN A 3 16.45 14.84 3.86
CA ASN A 3 15.74 13.62 4.26
C ASN A 3 16.06 13.36 5.74
N ASN A 4 15.08 13.62 6.59
CA ASN A 4 15.13 13.29 8.01
C ASN A 4 14.91 11.78 8.15
N ILE A 5 15.97 10.98 7.95
CA ILE A 5 15.95 9.55 8.23
C ILE A 5 15.94 9.43 9.75
N ALA A 6 14.80 9.00 10.29
CA ALA A 6 14.67 8.70 11.71
C ALA A 6 15.74 7.66 12.14
N PRO A 7 16.20 7.68 13.39
CA PRO A 7 17.10 6.65 13.92
C PRO A 7 16.52 5.25 13.67
N PRO A 8 17.36 4.20 13.52
CA PRO A 8 16.84 2.84 13.39
C PRO A 8 15.93 2.54 14.58
N GLU A 9 14.65 2.35 14.30
CA GLU A 9 13.60 2.06 15.28
C GLU A 9 14.09 0.86 16.10
N SER A 10 14.39 1.07 17.38
CA SER A 10 14.78 -0.04 18.26
C SER A 10 13.65 -1.07 18.30
N GLU A 11 13.93 -2.35 18.58
CA GLU A 11 12.88 -3.39 18.61
C GLU A 11 11.71 -3.03 19.57
N SER A 12 11.98 -2.19 20.58
CA SER A 12 10.99 -1.56 21.45
C SER A 12 9.99 -0.67 20.70
N GLY A 13 10.43 0.11 19.71
CA GLY A 13 9.57 0.94 18.86
C GLY A 13 8.76 0.12 17.86
N LEU A 14 9.30 -0.99 17.34
CA LEU A 14 8.54 -1.88 16.44
C LEU A 14 7.42 -2.62 17.18
N ALA A 15 7.66 -3.04 18.43
CA ALA A 15 6.64 -3.65 19.27
C ALA A 15 5.50 -2.65 19.58
N GLU A 16 5.84 -1.40 19.87
CA GLU A 16 4.87 -0.31 20.06
C GLU A 16 4.07 -0.05 18.78
N LEU A 17 4.74 0.12 17.64
CA LEU A 17 4.11 0.30 16.32
C LEU A 17 3.12 -0.83 16.01
N ARG A 18 3.50 -2.09 16.27
CA ARG A 18 2.60 -3.24 16.07
C ARG A 18 1.37 -3.16 16.98
N GLY A 19 1.53 -2.72 18.22
CA GLY A 19 0.43 -2.46 19.15
C GLY A 19 -0.51 -1.35 18.63
N ASP A 20 0.05 -0.29 18.05
CA ASP A 20 -0.69 0.83 17.46
C ASP A 20 -1.50 0.38 16.24
N CYS A 21 -0.89 -0.41 15.35
CA CYS A 21 -1.58 -1.03 14.22
C CYS A 21 -2.74 -1.92 14.69
N ALA A 22 -2.54 -2.73 15.73
CA ALA A 22 -3.59 -3.59 16.28
C ALA A 22 -4.76 -2.79 16.89
N ARG A 23 -4.48 -1.64 17.52
CA ARG A 23 -5.51 -0.71 18.02
C ARG A 23 -6.30 -0.05 16.89
N MET A 24 -5.66 0.20 15.74
CA MET A 24 -6.31 0.79 14.58
C MET A 24 -7.10 -0.21 13.73
N ALA A 25 -6.67 -1.47 13.65
CA ALA A 25 -7.28 -2.47 12.78
C ALA A 25 -8.81 -2.62 12.92
N PRO A 26 -9.42 -2.60 14.13
CA PRO A 26 -10.88 -2.68 14.28
C PRO A 26 -11.65 -1.50 13.67
N HIS A 27 -11.01 -0.36 13.46
CA HIS A 27 -11.64 0.83 12.85
C HIS A 27 -11.63 0.78 11.32
N TRP A 28 -10.92 -0.16 10.72
CA TRP A 28 -10.91 -0.34 9.28
C TRP A 28 -12.12 -1.15 8.85
N VAL A 29 -13.09 -0.45 8.27
CA VAL A 29 -14.24 -1.09 7.64
C VAL A 29 -13.74 -1.87 6.42
N VAL A 30 -13.72 -3.20 6.53
CA VAL A 30 -13.55 -4.07 5.36
C VAL A 30 -14.93 -4.20 4.72
N PRO A 31 -15.15 -3.66 3.51
CA PRO A 31 -16.40 -3.88 2.81
C PRO A 31 -16.60 -5.38 2.62
N THR A 32 -17.82 -5.89 2.80
CA THR A 32 -18.14 -7.27 2.44
C THR A 32 -17.66 -7.52 1.02
N LYS A 33 -16.74 -8.47 0.85
CA LYS A 33 -16.20 -8.81 -0.45
C LYS A 33 -17.31 -9.48 -1.26
N ILE A 34 -17.93 -8.70 -2.14
CA ILE A 34 -18.89 -9.21 -3.12
C ILE A 34 -18.06 -9.85 -4.23
N ALA A 35 -18.34 -11.12 -4.52
CA ALA A 35 -17.76 -11.75 -5.71
C ALA A 35 -18.23 -10.98 -6.95
N ALA A 36 -17.31 -10.33 -7.65
CA ALA A 36 -17.62 -9.66 -8.89
C ALA A 36 -18.09 -10.70 -9.91
N THR A 37 -19.25 -10.47 -10.52
CA THR A 37 -19.67 -11.27 -11.67
C THR A 37 -18.73 -10.98 -12.85
N PRO A 38 -18.32 -11.98 -13.63
CA PRO A 38 -17.55 -11.75 -14.84
C PRO A 38 -18.24 -10.70 -15.73
N VAL A 39 -17.46 -9.72 -16.20
CA VAL A 39 -17.94 -8.69 -17.13
C VAL A 39 -17.25 -8.85 -18.47
N GLU A 40 -17.92 -8.36 -19.52
CA GLU A 40 -17.31 -8.26 -20.85
C GLU A 40 -16.07 -7.37 -20.77
N PRO A 41 -14.97 -7.70 -21.48
CA PRO A 41 -13.74 -6.91 -21.45
C PRO A 41 -13.95 -5.43 -21.79
N SER A 42 -14.93 -5.12 -22.66
CA SER A 42 -15.32 -3.76 -23.03
C SER A 42 -15.87 -2.92 -21.86
N ARG A 43 -16.30 -3.56 -20.77
CA ARG A 43 -16.79 -2.92 -19.54
C ARG A 43 -15.69 -2.73 -18.49
N ILE A 44 -14.50 -3.28 -18.72
CA ILE A 44 -13.33 -3.00 -17.90
C ILE A 44 -12.78 -1.66 -18.38
N HIS A 45 -13.22 -0.58 -17.72
CA HIS A 45 -12.61 0.73 -17.93
C HIS A 45 -11.19 0.67 -17.35
N GLY A 46 -10.20 0.56 -18.24
CA GLY A 46 -8.80 0.53 -17.85
C GLY A 46 -8.40 1.83 -17.14
N VAL A 47 -7.57 1.70 -16.11
CA VAL A 47 -6.89 2.86 -15.52
C VAL A 47 -5.71 3.20 -16.41
N THR A 48 -5.71 4.39 -17.02
CA THR A 48 -4.52 4.90 -17.72
C THR A 48 -3.59 5.55 -16.70
N VAL A 49 -2.47 4.89 -16.42
CA VAL A 49 -1.43 5.44 -15.55
C VAL A 49 -0.46 6.28 -16.39
N PRO A 50 -0.20 7.55 -16.02
CA PRO A 50 0.77 8.36 -16.73
C PRO A 50 2.19 7.75 -16.68
N PRO A 51 2.99 7.84 -17.77
CA PRO A 51 4.33 7.26 -17.81
C PRO A 51 5.25 7.71 -16.66
N ALA A 52 5.08 8.94 -16.17
CA ALA A 52 5.86 9.47 -15.05
C ALA A 52 5.62 8.68 -13.75
N SER A 53 4.39 8.22 -13.50
CA SER A 53 4.06 7.41 -12.32
C SER A 53 4.61 6.00 -12.43
N ALA A 54 4.58 5.40 -13.62
CA ALA A 54 5.16 4.07 -13.85
C ALA A 54 6.68 4.05 -13.59
N ARG A 55 7.40 5.12 -13.97
CA ARG A 55 8.84 5.26 -13.71
C ARG A 55 9.20 5.36 -12.22
N LEU A 56 8.28 5.83 -11.38
CA LEU A 56 8.51 5.87 -9.94
C LEU A 56 8.52 4.45 -9.34
N ILE A 57 7.73 3.53 -9.91
CA ILE A 57 7.77 2.10 -9.53
C ILE A 57 9.06 1.44 -10.01
N ASP A 58 9.56 1.79 -11.19
CA ASP A 58 10.84 1.28 -11.73
C ASP A 58 12.04 1.61 -10.83
N SER A 59 11.95 2.70 -10.04
CA SER A 59 12.96 3.03 -9.02
C SER A 59 12.82 2.27 -7.70
N MET A 60 11.79 1.44 -7.53
CA MET A 60 11.50 0.67 -6.29
C MET A 60 11.78 -0.83 -6.43
N SER A 61 12.76 -1.21 -7.26
CA SER A 61 13.15 -2.62 -7.51
C SER A 61 13.57 -3.39 -6.24
N GLU A 62 13.91 -2.70 -5.16
CA GLU A 62 14.27 -3.32 -3.88
C GLU A 62 13.09 -4.03 -3.16
N TYR A 63 11.85 -3.79 -3.60
CA TYR A 63 10.63 -4.34 -2.98
C TYR A 63 9.86 -5.35 -3.87
N GLY A 64 10.37 -5.69 -5.05
CA GLY A 64 9.55 -6.30 -6.12
C GLY A 64 10.06 -7.60 -6.76
N ASP A 65 11.09 -8.24 -6.22
CA ASP A 65 11.54 -9.60 -6.64
C ASP A 65 10.96 -10.67 -5.69
#